data_AF-A0A352VZF2-F1
#
_entry.id   AF-A0A352VZF2-F1
#
_cell.length_a   1.000
_cell.length_b   1.000
_cell.length_c   1.000
_cell.angle_alpha   90.00
_cell.angle_beta   90.00
_cell.angle_gamma   90.00
#
_symmetry.space_group_name_H-M   'P 1'
#
loop_
_entity.id
_entity.type
_entity.pdbx_description
1 polymer ?
#
loop_
_entity_poly.entity_id
_entity_poly.type
_entity_poly.pdbx_seq_one_letter_code
_entity_poly.pdbx_strand_id
1 'polypeptide(L)' 'MIDINKVIDSLLAITAENGIVEFKEAKNTCSFDEIGKYFSALANEANLKGKTCACLVFGI' A
#
# COMPACT_ATOMS: atom_id res chain seq x y z
N MET A 1 11.10 14.50 -1.62
CA MET A 1 11.11 13.60 -0.45
C MET A 1 9.67 13.34 -0.07
N ILE A 2 9.26 12.09 0.16
CA ILE A 2 7.88 11.76 0.57
C ILE A 2 7.69 12.21 2.02
N ASP A 3 6.63 12.96 2.28
CA ASP A 3 6.22 13.36 3.63
C ASP A 3 5.33 12.26 4.21
N ILE A 4 5.85 11.54 5.20
CA ILE A 4 5.17 10.36 5.77
C ILE A 4 3.86 10.75 6.47
N ASN A 5 3.79 11.92 7.10
CA ASN A 5 2.58 12.35 7.81
C ASN A 5 1.44 12.58 6.81
N LYS A 6 1.74 13.20 5.66
CA LYS A 6 0.75 13.37 4.59
C LYS A 6 0.27 12.05 4.00
N VAL A 7 1.16 11.05 3.92
CA VAL A 7 0.77 9.70 3.49
C VAL A 7 -0.19 9.09 4.50
N ILE A 8 0.14 9.15 5.79
CA ILE A 8 -0.73 8.64 6.87
C ILE A 8 -2.09 9.35 6.86
N ASP A 9 -2.13 10.68 6.78
CA ASP A 9 -3.39 11.44 6.71
C ASP A 9 -4.23 11.01 5.50
N SER A 10 -3.59 10.74 4.36
CA SER A 10 -4.27 10.24 3.16
C SER A 10 -4.83 8.82 3.35
N LEU A 11 -4.10 7.95 4.06
CA LEU A 11 -4.53 6.60 4.39
C LEU A 11 -5.69 6.59 5.40
N LEU A 12 -5.71 7.52 6.35
CA LEU A 12 -6.81 7.68 7.31
C LEU A 12 -8.07 8.27 6.66
N ALA A 13 -7.93 9.00 5.56
CA ALA A 13 -9.04 9.65 4.86
C ALA A 13 -9.79 8.72 3.87
N ILE A 14 -9.21 7.58 3.49
CA ILE A 14 -9.87 6.62 2.59
C ILE A 14 -10.81 5.69 3.35
N THR A 15 -11.94 5.35 2.73
CA THR A 15 -12.98 4.52 3.36
C THR A 15 -12.74 3.01 3.20
N ALA A 16 -11.91 2.61 2.22
CA ALA A 16 -11.60 1.22 1.91
C ALA A 16 -10.33 1.10 1.03
N GLU A 17 -9.81 -0.12 0.92
CA GLU A 17 -8.75 -0.47 -0.04
C GLU A 17 -9.13 -0.07 -1.47
N ASN A 18 -8.10 0.19 -2.26
CA ASN A 18 -8.25 0.44 -3.68
C ASN A 18 -6.98 -0.04 -4.40
N GLY A 19 -6.92 0.07 -5.73
CA GLY A 19 -5.79 -0.48 -6.49
C GLY A 19 -4.40 0.07 -6.13
N ILE A 20 -4.28 1.17 -5.38
CA ILE A 20 -2.98 1.73 -4.94
C ILE A 20 -2.78 1.70 -3.42
N VAL A 21 -3.71 1.10 -2.66
CA VAL A 21 -3.59 0.93 -1.21
C VAL A 21 -4.12 -0.44 -0.80
N GLU A 22 -3.26 -1.24 -0.20
CA GLU A 22 -3.57 -2.57 0.34
C GLU A 22 -3.29 -2.59 1.85
N PHE A 23 -4.27 -3.06 2.64
CA PHE A 23 -4.14 -3.29 4.07
C PHE A 23 -3.92 -4.78 4.36
N LYS A 24 -3.07 -5.07 5.33
CA LYS A 24 -2.80 -6.43 5.81
C LYS A 24 -3.03 -6.48 7.31
N GLU A 25 -3.91 -7.40 7.70
CA GLU A 25 -4.14 -7.71 9.11
C GLU A 25 -2.84 -8.11 9.81
N ALA A 26 -2.80 -7.92 11.13
CA ALA A 26 -1.67 -8.39 11.93
C ALA A 26 -1.54 -9.92 11.86
N LYS A 27 -0.40 -10.39 11.35
CA LYS A 27 -0.04 -11.82 11.30
C LYS A 27 1.37 -12.02 11.82
N ASN A 28 1.61 -13.16 12.45
CA ASN A 28 2.96 -13.56 12.90
C ASN A 28 3.90 -13.84 11.72
N THR A 29 3.35 -14.13 10.54
CA THR A 29 4.11 -14.49 9.35
C THR A 29 3.48 -13.90 8.10
N CYS A 30 4.31 -13.31 7.25
CA CYS A 30 3.99 -12.97 5.88
C CYS A 30 5.20 -13.38 5.03
N SER A 31 4.98 -14.20 4.00
CA SER A 31 6.08 -14.68 3.18
C SER A 31 6.60 -13.57 2.26
N PHE A 32 7.89 -13.64 1.90
CA PHE A 32 8.48 -12.69 0.96
C PHE A 32 7.81 -12.75 -0.41
N ASP A 33 7.41 -13.94 -0.87
CA ASP A 33 6.67 -14.14 -2.10
C ASP A 33 5.31 -13.43 -2.10
N GLU A 34 4.59 -13.45 -0.97
CA GLU A 34 3.35 -12.69 -0.83
C GLU A 34 3.60 -11.19 -0.94
N ILE A 35 4.60 -10.67 -0.20
CA ILE A 35 4.97 -9.25 -0.26
C ILE A 35 5.33 -8.85 -1.70
N GLY A 36 6.13 -9.68 -2.40
CA GLY A 36 6.53 -9.43 -3.78
C GLY A 36 5.36 -9.35 -4.76
N LYS A 37 4.32 -10.18 -4.57
CA LYS A 37 3.09 -10.12 -5.38
C LYS A 37 2.36 -8.80 -5.18
N TYR A 38 2.15 -8.38 -3.93
CA TYR A 38 1.49 -7.11 -3.63
C TYR A 38 2.31 -5.92 -4.14
N PHE A 39 3.62 -5.94 -3.92
CA PHE A 39 4.52 -4.89 -4.39
C PHE A 39 4.44 -4.72 -5.91
N SER A 40 4.54 -5.81 -6.67
CA SER A 40 4.48 -5.78 -8.14
C SER A 40 3.14 -5.23 -8.65
N ALA A 41 2.02 -5.70 -8.09
CA ALA A 41 0.69 -5.24 -8.46
C ALA A 41 0.49 -3.75 -8.16
N LEU A 42 0.85 -3.32 -6.96
CA LEU A 42 0.71 -1.93 -6.51
C LEU A 42 1.59 -0.96 -7.31
N ALA A 43 2.83 -1.37 -7.63
CA ALA A 43 3.74 -0.56 -8.44
C ALA A 43 3.20 -0.36 -9.85
N ASN A 44 2.67 -1.43 -10.47
CA ASN A 44 2.06 -1.34 -11.79
C ASN A 44 0.83 -0.42 -11.79
N GLU A 45 -0.05 -0.55 -10.79
CA GLU A 45 -1.25 0.27 -10.69
C GLU A 45 -0.94 1.75 -10.40
N ALA A 46 0.06 2.02 -9.55
CA ALA A 46 0.55 3.38 -9.31
C ALA A 46 1.07 4.02 -10.60
N ASN A 47 1.87 3.28 -11.37
CA ASN A 47 2.39 3.74 -12.66
C ASN A 47 1.27 4.04 -13.66
N LEU A 48 0.30 3.13 -13.80
CA LEU A 48 -0.86 3.32 -14.69
C LEU A 48 -1.70 4.54 -14.32
N LYS A 49 -1.82 4.84 -13.02
CA LYS A 49 -2.58 5.99 -12.50
C LYS A 49 -1.74 7.28 -12.38
N GLY A 50 -0.47 7.27 -12.83
CA GLY A 50 0.43 8.41 -12.70
C GLY A 50 0.68 8.84 -11.26
N LYS A 51 0.59 7.91 -10.30
CA LYS A 51 0.85 8.15 -8.89
C LYS A 51 2.33 7.92 -8.60
N THR A 52 2.89 8.76 -7.73
CA THR A 52 4.29 8.69 -7.32
C THR A 52 4.60 7.48 -6.43
N CYS A 53 3.57 6.88 -5.83
CA CYS A 53 3.69 5.71 -4.95
C CYS A 53 2.33 5.02 -4.76
N ALA A 54 2.39 3.80 -4.25
CA ALA A 54 1.28 3.04 -3.69
C ALA A 54 1.67 2.55 -2.29
N CYS A 55 0.70 2.16 -1.46
CA CYS A 55 0.93 1.77 -0.07
C CYS A 55 0.53 0.31 0.16
N LEU A 56 1.42 -0.44 0.81
CA LEU A 56 1.13 -1.73 1.43
C LEU A 56 1.34 -1.56 2.94
N VAL A 57 0.25 -1.64 3.72
CA VAL A 57 0.23 -1.28 5.14
C VAL A 57 -0.09 -2.53 5.96
N PHE A 58 0.74 -2.83 6.95
CA PHE A 58 0.63 -4.04 7.77
C PHE A 58 0.18 -3.73 9.20
N GLY A 59 -0.48 -4.69 9.84
CA GLY A 59 -0.87 -4.62 11.24
C GLY A 59 -2.12 -3.80 11.50
N ILE A 60 -2.99 -3.66 10.49
CA ILE A 60 -4.29 -2.99 10.59
C ILE A 60 -5.33 -3.93 11.22
#